data_AF-A0AAU1XPV6-F1
#
_entry.id   AF-A0AAU1XPV6-F1
#
_cell.length_a   1.000
_cell.length_b   1.000
_cell.length_c   1.000
_cell.angle_alpha   90.00
_cell.angle_beta   90.00
_cell.angle_gamma   90.00
#
_symmetry.space_group_name_H-M   'P 1'
#
loop_
_entity.id
_entity.type
_entity.pdbx_description
1 polymer ?
#
loop_
_entity_poly.entity_id
_entity_poly.type
_entity_poly.pdbx_seq_one_letter_code
_entity_poly.pdbx_strand_id
1 'polypeptide(L)'
;MIHMRNGELRGYQVGPVRAELRELTVSDDREGMLEGTPQLHRRFRLMGIEKAMAKTPHLYVHDLDKLRADAEGRVEEWLPREAVHARLTSWWQPEDIAEHGHTVLSVMWFQTAAQDPFARLATIVRPLDWTSLAKFVPFED
;
A
#
# COMPACT_ATOMS: atom_id res chain seq x y z
N MET A 1 -16.48 -0.18 0.20
CA MET A 1 -15.65 0.04 1.39
C MET A 1 -15.93 -1.08 2.38
N ILE A 2 -15.00 -2.02 2.56
CA ILE A 2 -15.14 -3.10 3.54
C ILE A 2 -14.46 -2.62 4.82
N HIS A 3 -15.22 -2.32 5.87
CA HIS A 3 -14.67 -2.02 7.19
C HIS A 3 -14.54 -3.32 7.99
N MET A 4 -13.33 -3.67 8.40
CA MET A 4 -13.09 -4.79 9.31
C MET A 4 -13.45 -4.35 10.74
N ARG A 5 -14.24 -5.19 11.45
CA ARG A 5 -14.59 -4.95 12.86
C ARG A 5 -13.36 -5.17 13.75
N ASN A 6 -13.21 -4.35 14.80
CA ASN A 6 -12.09 -4.29 15.74
C ASN A 6 -11.73 -5.58 16.53
N GLY A 7 -12.31 -6.74 16.23
CA GLY A 7 -12.12 -7.98 17.01
C GLY A 7 -11.19 -9.02 16.40
N GLU A 8 -10.88 -8.96 15.09
CA GLU A 8 -10.04 -9.97 14.40
C GLU A 8 -9.19 -9.28 13.33
N LEU A 9 -8.24 -8.45 13.76
CA LEU A 9 -7.29 -7.87 12.82
C LEU A 9 -6.40 -8.99 12.27
N ARG A 10 -6.32 -9.09 10.94
CA ARG A 10 -5.41 -10.04 10.29
C ARG A 10 -3.96 -9.66 10.60
N GLY A 11 -3.22 -10.61 11.15
CA GLY A 11 -1.79 -10.48 11.43
C GLY A 11 -0.93 -10.98 10.27
N TYR A 12 0.19 -10.30 10.04
CA TYR A 12 1.25 -10.71 9.12
C TYR A 12 2.57 -10.81 9.91
N GLN A 13 3.31 -11.90 9.71
CA GLN A 13 4.66 -12.04 10.22
C GLN A 13 5.65 -11.49 9.19
N VAL A 14 6.45 -10.50 9.58
CA VAL A 14 7.49 -9.91 8.74
C VAL A 14 8.82 -9.96 9.49
N GLY A 15 9.64 -10.96 9.16
CA GLY A 15 10.84 -11.27 9.95
C GLY A 15 10.48 -11.54 11.42
N PRO A 16 11.12 -10.89 12.40
CA PRO A 16 10.78 -11.02 13.82
C PRO A 16 9.56 -10.18 14.24
N VAL A 17 9.07 -9.30 13.37
CA VAL A 17 8.07 -8.29 13.70
C VAL A 17 6.67 -8.77 13.28
N ARG A 18 5.69 -8.62 14.18
CA ARG A 18 4.27 -8.84 13.87
C ARG A 18 3.63 -7.52 13.47
N ALA A 19 2.98 -7.51 12.30
CA ALA A 19 2.19 -6.39 11.80
C ALA A 19 0.71 -6.75 11.75
N GLU A 20 -0.15 -5.79 12.07
CA GLU A 20 -1.61 -5.92 12.04
C GLU A 20 -2.19 -5.09 10.91
N LEU A 21 -3.10 -5.67 10.13
CA LEU A 21 -3.88 -4.95 9.13
C LEU A 21 -4.89 -4.05 9.82
N ARG A 22 -4.73 -2.73 9.70
CA ARG A 22 -5.69 -1.75 10.22
C ARG A 22 -6.77 -1.41 9.21
N GLU A 23 -6.39 -1.31 7.95
CA GLU A 23 -7.30 -0.93 6.88
C GLU A 23 -6.93 -1.65 5.58
N LEU A 24 -7.94 -2.05 4.82
CA LEU A 24 -7.78 -2.49 3.44
C LEU A 24 -8.89 -1.87 2.60
N THR A 25 -8.53 -0.92 1.76
CA THR A 25 -9.44 -0.24 0.85
C THR A 25 -9.12 -0.67 -0.57
N VAL A 26 -10.13 -1.24 -1.24
CA VAL A 26 -10.08 -1.59 -2.66
C VAL A 26 -10.99 -0.61 -3.38
N SER A 27 -10.44 0.09 -4.38
CA SER A 27 -11.18 1.03 -5.22
C SER A 27 -11.04 0.63 -6.68
N ASP A 28 -12.17 0.60 -7.38
CA ASP A 28 -12.22 0.53 -8.84
C ASP A 28 -12.42 1.94 -9.38
N ASP A 29 -11.39 2.45 -10.04
CA ASP A 29 -11.47 3.75 -10.71
C ASP A 29 -12.11 3.54 -12.08
N ARG A 30 -13.45 3.63 -12.11
CA ARG A 30 -14.24 3.80 -13.33
C ARG A 30 -14.66 5.25 -13.52
N GLU A 31 -13.72 6.19 -13.53
CA GLU A 31 -14.08 7.53 -13.99
C GLU A 31 -14.39 7.50 -15.49
N GLY A 32 -15.42 8.25 -15.89
CA GLY A 32 -15.95 8.30 -17.25
C GLY A 32 -14.87 8.71 -18.25
N MET A 33 -14.31 7.72 -18.93
CA MET A 33 -13.24 7.95 -19.90
C MET A 33 -13.83 8.12 -21.29
N LEU A 34 -13.39 9.18 -21.97
CA LEU A 34 -13.54 9.31 -23.41
C LEU A 34 -12.79 8.15 -24.08
N GLU A 35 -13.50 7.39 -24.93
CA GLU A 35 -12.92 6.31 -25.72
C GLU A 35 -11.62 6.79 -26.41
N GLY A 36 -10.55 5.99 -26.33
CA GLY A 36 -9.29 6.25 -27.05
C GLY A 36 -8.18 6.96 -26.27
N THR A 37 -8.28 7.12 -24.95
CA THR A 37 -7.22 7.80 -24.16
C THR A 37 -6.51 6.99 -23.04
N PRO A 38 -6.16 5.68 -23.23
CA PRO A 38 -5.45 4.89 -22.21
C PRO A 38 -4.17 5.55 -21.67
N GLN A 39 -3.40 6.18 -22.55
CA GLN A 39 -2.16 6.88 -22.22
C GLN A 39 -2.36 8.05 -21.24
N LEU A 40 -3.43 8.85 -21.42
CA LEU A 40 -3.70 10.00 -20.56
C LEU A 40 -4.12 9.55 -19.17
N HIS A 41 -4.98 8.54 -19.11
CA HIS A 41 -5.40 7.93 -17.85
C HIS A 41 -4.21 7.43 -17.02
N ARG A 42 -3.24 6.77 -17.64
CA ARG A 42 -2.02 6.28 -16.97
C ARG A 42 -1.17 7.42 -16.42
N ARG A 43 -0.99 8.49 -17.22
CA ARG A 43 -0.25 9.68 -16.78
C ARG A 43 -0.92 10.35 -15.58
N PHE A 44 -2.23 10.58 -15.65
CA PHE A 44 -2.98 11.16 -14.53
C PHE A 44 -2.92 10.28 -13.28
N ARG A 45 -2.99 8.96 -13.47
CA ARG A 45 -2.87 8.00 -12.37
C ARG A 45 -1.48 8.04 -11.73
N LEU A 46 -0.40 8.03 -12.51
CA LEU A 46 0.96 8.15 -11.98
C LEU A 46 1.15 9.49 -11.25
N MET A 47 0.65 10.60 -11.80
CA MET A 47 0.64 11.89 -11.10
C MET A 47 -0.15 11.83 -9.78
N GLY A 48 -1.29 11.11 -9.76
CA GLY A 48 -2.07 10.88 -8.55
C GLY A 48 -1.30 10.10 -7.49
N ILE A 49 -0.59 9.04 -7.89
CA ILE A 49 0.29 8.24 -7.02
C ILE A 49 1.41 9.12 -6.47
N GLU A 50 2.10 9.88 -7.32
CA GLU A 50 3.19 10.76 -6.91
C GLU A 50 2.71 11.84 -5.94
N LYS A 51 1.52 12.40 -6.17
CA LYS A 51 0.86 13.32 -5.23
C LYS A 51 0.51 12.65 -3.90
N ALA A 52 0.05 11.40 -3.91
CA ALA A 52 -0.21 10.63 -2.70
C ALA A 52 1.08 10.35 -1.91
N MET A 53 2.15 9.96 -2.61
CA MET A 53 3.48 9.76 -1.99
C MET A 53 4.01 11.05 -1.38
N ALA A 54 3.83 12.20 -2.05
CA ALA A 54 4.22 13.50 -1.52
C ALA A 54 3.42 13.89 -0.26
N LYS A 55 2.14 13.51 -0.18
CA LYS A 55 1.28 13.76 1.00
C LYS A 55 1.50 12.79 2.15
N THR A 56 1.98 11.58 1.86
CA THR A 56 2.06 10.48 2.83
C THR A 56 3.47 9.91 2.83
N PRO A 57 4.37 10.43 3.71
CA PRO A 57 5.78 10.04 3.71
C PRO A 57 6.07 8.54 3.95
N HIS A 58 5.10 7.79 4.48
CA HIS A 58 5.19 6.35 4.76
C HIS A 58 4.39 5.50 3.75
N LEU A 59 4.05 6.07 2.58
CA LEU A 59 3.41 5.35 1.50
C LEU A 59 4.46 4.58 0.68
N TYR A 60 4.38 3.25 0.75
CA TYR A 60 5.10 2.34 -0.12
C TYR A 60 4.21 1.93 -1.29
N VAL A 61 4.71 2.10 -2.52
CA VAL A 61 4.01 1.68 -3.74
C VAL A 61 4.73 0.47 -4.31
N HIS A 62 4.07 -0.69 -4.26
CA HIS A 62 4.62 -1.94 -4.76
C HIS A 62 4.70 -1.92 -6.29
N ASP A 63 5.84 -2.33 -6.85
CA ASP A 63 6.11 -2.33 -8.30
C ASP A 63 6.01 -0.94 -8.97
N LEU A 64 6.30 0.16 -8.25
CA LEU A 64 6.25 1.54 -8.80
C LEU A 64 7.06 1.72 -10.10
N ASP A 65 8.26 1.15 -10.17
CA ASP A 65 9.10 1.27 -11.37
C ASP A 65 8.50 0.53 -12.58
N LYS A 66 7.82 -0.59 -12.34
CA LYS A 66 7.08 -1.28 -13.41
C LYS A 66 5.89 -0.45 -13.87
N LEU A 67 5.21 0.25 -12.95
CA LEU A 67 4.10 1.14 -13.30
C LEU A 67 4.57 2.32 -14.16
N ARG A 68 5.74 2.89 -13.83
CA ARG A 68 6.37 3.92 -14.66
C ARG A 68 6.72 3.38 -16.05
N ALA A 69 7.39 2.23 -16.12
CA ALA A 69 7.75 1.60 -17.38
C ALA A 69 6.51 1.21 -18.21
N ASP A 70 5.45 0.69 -17.58
CA ASP A 70 4.21 0.34 -18.27
C ASP A 70 3.51 1.61 -18.81
N ALA A 71 3.50 2.71 -18.04
CA ALA A 71 2.96 3.99 -18.49
C ALA A 71 3.66 4.50 -19.76
N GLU A 72 4.95 4.22 -19.92
CA GLU A 72 5.75 4.58 -21.10
C GLU A 72 5.62 3.58 -22.26
N GLY A 73 5.60 2.26 -21.96
CA GLY A 73 5.78 1.21 -22.97
C GLY A 73 4.50 0.61 -23.55
N ARG A 74 3.35 0.67 -22.85
CA ARG A 74 2.11 0.00 -23.28
C ARG A 74 1.00 0.98 -23.66
N VAL A 75 1.35 2.04 -24.39
CA VAL A 75 0.53 3.24 -24.63
C VAL A 75 -0.94 2.97 -25.02
N GLU A 76 -1.20 1.87 -25.74
CA GLU A 76 -2.53 1.52 -26.27
C GLU A 76 -3.33 0.51 -25.40
N GLU A 77 -2.71 -0.09 -24.37
CA GLU A 77 -3.36 -1.13 -23.54
C GLU A 77 -4.09 -0.50 -22.33
N TRP A 78 -5.13 -1.16 -21.82
CA TRP A 78 -5.75 -0.80 -20.55
C TRP A 78 -5.17 -1.65 -19.41
N LEU A 79 -4.59 -1.01 -18.39
CA LEU A 79 -4.04 -1.68 -17.21
C LEU A 79 -5.14 -2.07 -16.20
N PRO A 80 -4.84 -2.95 -15.21
CA PRO A 80 -5.77 -3.33 -14.16
C PRO A 80 -6.38 -2.10 -13.46
N ARG A 81 -7.70 -2.14 -13.26
CA ARG A 81 -8.49 -0.99 -12.79
C ARG A 81 -8.57 -0.88 -11.27
N GLU A 82 -8.30 -1.97 -10.58
CA GLU A 82 -8.41 -2.07 -9.12
C GLU A 82 -7.10 -1.65 -8.47
N ALA A 83 -7.14 -0.53 -7.76
CA ALA A 83 -6.10 -0.13 -6.83
C ALA A 83 -6.47 -0.65 -5.44
N VAL A 84 -5.47 -1.16 -4.73
CA VAL A 84 -5.62 -1.61 -3.36
C VAL A 84 -4.67 -0.83 -2.49
N HIS A 85 -5.21 -0.35 -1.37
CA HIS A 85 -4.51 0.36 -0.33
C HIS A 85 -4.65 -0.42 0.96
N ALA A 86 -3.53 -0.74 1.60
CA ALA A 86 -3.51 -1.38 2.91
C ALA A 86 -2.78 -0.48 3.89
N ARG A 87 -3.36 -0.27 5.08
CA ARG A 87 -2.66 0.32 6.21
C ARG A 87 -2.35 -0.77 7.22
N LEU A 88 -1.10 -0.87 7.59
CA LEU A 88 -0.63 -1.81 8.59
C LEU A 88 0.04 -1.07 9.74
N THR A 89 -0.04 -1.67 10.92
CA THR A 89 0.63 -1.18 12.12
C THR A 89 1.41 -2.31 12.76
N SER A 90 2.66 -2.05 13.11
CA SER A 90 3.42 -2.94 13.96
C SER A 90 3.78 -2.25 15.27
N TRP A 91 3.65 -2.97 16.38
CA TRP A 91 4.05 -2.52 17.71
C TRP A 91 5.41 -3.12 18.06
N TRP A 92 6.25 -2.33 18.70
CA TRP A 92 7.57 -2.76 19.16
C TRP A 92 7.94 -2.02 20.45
N GLN A 93 8.84 -2.61 21.23
CA GLN A 93 9.39 -1.99 22.43
C GLN A 93 10.91 -2.07 22.34
N PRO A 94 11.64 -0.94 22.32
CA PRO A 94 13.10 -0.95 22.35
C PRO A 94 13.60 -1.50 23.70
N GLU A 95 14.74 -2.20 23.70
CA GLU A 95 15.27 -2.84 24.91
C GLU A 95 15.49 -1.88 26.08
N ASP A 96 15.87 -0.63 25.79
CA ASP A 96 16.20 0.39 26.80
C ASP A 96 15.06 1.38 27.09
N ILE A 97 13.85 1.17 26.52
CA ILE A 97 12.73 2.11 26.65
C ILE A 97 11.48 1.37 27.17
N ALA A 98 10.91 1.86 28.27
CA ALA A 98 9.71 1.28 28.88
C ALA A 98 8.44 1.50 28.04
N GLU A 99 8.44 2.52 27.18
CA GLU A 99 7.33 2.89 26.32
C GLU A 99 7.27 2.02 25.04
N HIS A 100 6.06 1.68 24.63
CA HIS A 100 5.83 0.98 23.37
C HIS A 100 5.86 1.99 22.21
N GLY A 101 6.64 1.67 21.19
CA GLY A 101 6.61 2.36 19.91
C GLY A 101 5.74 1.63 18.90
N HIS A 102 5.50 2.29 17.76
CA HIS A 102 4.84 1.65 16.63
C HIS A 102 5.35 2.18 15.30
N THR A 103 5.19 1.35 14.26
CA THR A 103 5.45 1.73 12.86
C THR A 103 4.17 1.56 12.06
N VAL A 104 3.83 2.58 11.27
CA VAL A 104 2.72 2.55 10.33
C VAL A 104 3.27 2.46 8.91
N LEU A 105 2.77 1.50 8.15
CA LEU A 105 3.07 1.35 6.73
C LEU A 105 1.77 1.46 5.93
N SER A 106 1.76 2.35 4.95
CA SER A 106 0.70 2.42 3.95
C SER A 106 1.23 1.78 2.68
N VAL A 107 0.58 0.73 2.19
CA VAL A 107 0.97 -0.02 1.00
C VAL A 107 -0.07 0.19 -0.10
N MET A 108 0.36 0.57 -1.29
CA MET A 108 -0.49 0.67 -2.48
C MET A 108 0.00 -0.28 -3.57
N TRP A 109 -0.91 -1.00 -4.23
CA TRP A 109 -0.61 -1.81 -5.42
C TRP A 109 -1.81 -1.92 -6.35
N PHE A 110 -1.57 -2.38 -7.58
CA PHE A 110 -2.63 -2.74 -8.52
C PHE A 110 -2.93 -4.22 -8.45
N GLN A 111 -4.21 -4.53 -8.36
CA GLN A 111 -4.71 -5.89 -8.25
C GLN A 111 -5.41 -6.29 -9.54
N THR A 112 -5.21 -7.55 -9.93
CA THR A 112 -6.03 -8.18 -10.98
C THR A 112 -7.18 -8.93 -10.34
N ALA A 113 -8.33 -9.03 -11.01
CA ALA A 113 -9.50 -9.75 -10.51
C ALA A 113 -9.26 -11.24 -10.16
N ALA A 114 -8.19 -11.84 -10.66
CA ALA A 114 -7.83 -13.24 -10.39
C ALA A 114 -7.04 -13.44 -9.08
N GLN A 115 -6.59 -12.38 -8.41
CA GLN A 115 -5.73 -12.47 -7.24
C GLN A 115 -6.51 -12.17 -5.94
N ASP A 116 -6.22 -12.91 -4.87
CA ASP A 116 -6.68 -12.57 -3.52
C ASP A 116 -5.84 -11.38 -2.99
N PRO A 117 -6.45 -10.25 -2.60
CA PRO A 117 -5.73 -9.09 -2.09
C PRO A 117 -4.97 -9.39 -0.79
N PHE A 118 -5.45 -10.30 0.05
CA PHE A 118 -4.76 -10.66 1.30
C PHE A 118 -3.51 -11.51 1.02
N ALA A 119 -3.62 -12.50 0.13
CA ALA A 119 -2.47 -13.30 -0.30
C ALA A 119 -1.42 -12.45 -1.02
N ARG A 120 -1.86 -11.49 -1.85
CA ARG A 120 -0.96 -10.53 -2.50
C ARG A 120 -0.27 -9.64 -1.48
N LEU A 121 -1.01 -9.08 -0.52
CA LEU A 121 -0.43 -8.26 0.54
C LEU A 121 0.64 -9.02 1.33
N ALA A 122 0.36 -10.28 1.71
CA ALA A 122 1.34 -11.13 2.39
C ALA A 122 2.65 -11.29 1.58
N THR A 123 2.54 -11.41 0.26
CA THR A 123 3.69 -11.51 -0.65
C THR A 123 4.48 -10.20 -0.71
N ILE A 124 3.79 -9.05 -0.70
CA ILE A 124 4.42 -7.73 -0.72
C ILE A 124 5.16 -7.46 0.58
N VAL A 125 4.56 -7.76 1.74
CA VAL A 125 5.12 -7.37 3.04
C VAL A 125 6.21 -8.30 3.53
N ARG A 126 6.19 -9.59 3.17
CA ARG A 126 7.16 -10.60 3.65
C ARG A 126 8.64 -10.21 3.42
N PRO A 127 9.06 -9.68 2.26
CA PRO A 127 10.46 -9.33 2.03
C PRO A 127 10.86 -7.94 2.56
N LEU A 128 9.94 -7.15 3.10
CA LEU A 128 10.25 -5.79 3.57
C LEU A 128 11.00 -5.82 4.90
N ASP A 129 12.03 -4.98 5.03
CA ASP A 129 12.68 -4.69 6.30
C ASP A 129 11.92 -3.56 7.02
N TRP A 130 10.95 -3.95 7.85
CA TRP A 130 10.13 -2.98 8.60
C TRP A 130 10.91 -2.19 9.64
N THR A 131 11.95 -2.79 10.21
CA THR A 131 12.82 -2.12 11.19
C THR A 131 13.58 -0.96 10.55
N SER A 132 13.99 -1.06 9.29
CA SER A 132 14.59 0.06 8.55
C SER A 132 13.61 1.22 8.26
N LEU A 133 12.30 0.92 8.26
CA LEU A 133 11.23 1.90 8.02
C LEU A 133 10.69 2.52 9.32
N ALA A 134 11.08 1.96 10.47
CA ALA A 134 10.67 2.46 11.77
C ALA A 134 11.36 3.79 12.06
N LYS A 135 10.57 4.86 12.17
CA LYS A 135 11.02 6.08 12.83
C LYS A 135 10.49 6.07 14.25
N PHE A 136 11.39 6.28 15.21
CA PHE A 136 10.99 6.53 16.59
C PHE A 136 10.26 7.87 16.65
N VAL A 137 8.98 7.82 16.97
CA VAL A 137 8.19 9.01 17.32
C VAL A 137 7.64 8.72 18.71
N PRO A 138 8.03 9.50 19.74
CA PRO A 138 7.42 9.41 21.06
C PRO A 138 5.91 9.50 20.94
N PHE A 139 5.16 8.74 21.74
CA PHE A 139 3.72 8.92 21.83
C PHE A 139 3.49 10.26 22.53
N GLU A 140 3.04 11.29 21.81
CA GLU A 140 2.50 12.50 22.46
C GLU A 140 1.04 12.23 22.82
N ASP A 141 0.68 12.52 24.08
CA ASP A 141 -0.66 12.40 24.67
C ASP A 141 -1.75 13.18 23.90
#